data_AF-G2SX04-F1
#
_entry.id   AF-G2SX04-F1
#
_cell.length_a   1.000
_cell.length_b   1.000
_cell.length_c   1.000
_cell.angle_alpha   90.00
_cell.angle_beta   90.00
_cell.angle_gamma   90.00
#
_symmetry.space_group_name_H-M   'P 1'
#
loop_
_entity.id
_entity.type
_entity.pdbx_description
1 polymer ?
#
loop_
_entity_poly.entity_id
_entity_poly.type
_entity_poly.pdbx_seq_one_letter_code
_entity_poly.pdbx_strand_id
1 'polypeptide(L)'
;MLSVYHMTAFTIGFVMDLLFGDPYWLPHPIRWIGRLIGWLDRKLLGETDGAVRNEAAEKKKGRWLVAFVLLPVLFFAAAVLFAAYRIHPAAGVVTESVMTYQMLATKCLKTESMKVYKQLSEHDLCGARKAVSMIVGRDTECLDEEGVAKAAIETVAENASDGVIAPMLYLALFGPVGGFFYKAVNTMDSMVGYKNDRYHAFGTAAAMLDDVVNFIPARISAMLMILSCCFLGNEFDQKNAMKIFKRDRYQHASPNSAQTEAACAGALGIRLAGDASYFGRIVKKPYIGDPLRAVETEDIRRANRLLYGMAFFGWGICMAVWLCVTAIVW
;
A
#
# COMPACT_ATOMS: atom_id res chain seq x y z
N MET A 1 17.96 5.71 -25.63
CA MET A 1 18.75 6.25 -24.49
C MET A 1 17.88 6.56 -23.27
N LEU A 2 16.83 7.38 -23.38
CA LEU A 2 15.97 7.75 -22.23
C LEU A 2 15.35 6.52 -21.52
N SER A 3 14.89 5.53 -22.28
CA SER A 3 14.34 4.29 -21.71
C SER A 3 15.38 3.48 -20.93
N VAL A 4 16.65 3.48 -21.36
CA VAL A 4 17.74 2.79 -20.64
C VAL A 4 18.02 3.49 -19.31
N TYR A 5 18.01 4.83 -19.29
CA TYR A 5 18.16 5.61 -18.06
C TYR A 5 17.02 5.34 -17.07
N HIS A 6 15.78 5.37 -17.55
CA HIS A 6 14.60 5.07 -16.73
C HIS A 6 14.67 3.65 -16.14
N MET A 7 14.91 2.63 -16.97
CA MET A 7 15.02 1.23 -16.52
C MET A 7 16.15 1.02 -15.51
N THR A 8 17.28 1.70 -15.72
CA THR A 8 18.42 1.66 -14.79
C THR A 8 18.02 2.28 -13.46
N ALA A 9 17.44 3.48 -13.48
CA ALA A 9 17.04 4.19 -12.28
C ALA A 9 15.94 3.46 -11.50
N PHE A 10 14.94 2.92 -12.20
CA PHE A 10 13.87 2.09 -11.64
C PHE A 10 14.43 0.85 -10.94
N THR A 11 15.38 0.16 -11.57
CA THR A 11 16.04 -1.02 -10.98
C THR A 11 16.87 -0.65 -9.75
N ILE A 12 17.65 0.43 -9.81
CA ILE A 12 18.43 0.90 -8.66
C ILE A 12 17.48 1.27 -7.51
N GLY A 13 16.41 2.02 -7.77
CA GLY A 13 15.42 2.40 -6.76
C GLY A 13 14.72 1.20 -6.13
N PHE A 14 14.35 0.19 -6.92
CA PHE A 14 13.79 -1.06 -6.41
C PHE A 14 14.79 -1.81 -5.50
N VAL A 15 16.05 -1.95 -5.92
CA VAL A 15 17.10 -2.58 -5.11
C VAL A 15 17.36 -1.78 -3.83
N MET A 16 17.35 -0.45 -3.90
CA MET A 16 17.49 0.41 -2.73
C MET A 16 16.36 0.19 -1.71
N ASP A 17 15.10 0.02 -2.14
CA ASP A 17 13.99 -0.33 -1.23
C ASP A 17 14.29 -1.65 -0.52
N LEU A 18 14.64 -2.70 -1.26
CA LEU A 18 14.94 -4.01 -0.69
C LEU A 18 16.09 -4.00 0.34
N LEU A 19 17.09 -3.15 0.13
CA LEU A 19 18.26 -3.02 1.01
C LEU A 19 17.95 -2.15 2.24
N PHE A 20 17.37 -0.97 2.04
CA PHE A 20 17.31 0.07 3.06
C PHE A 20 15.93 0.24 3.71
N GLY A 21 14.83 -0.11 3.03
CA GLY A 21 13.47 0.19 3.49
C GLY A 21 13.25 1.68 3.69
N ASP A 22 12.52 2.10 4.73
CA ASP A 22 12.36 3.52 5.10
C ASP A 22 13.04 3.82 6.45
N PRO A 23 14.32 4.24 6.47
CA PRO A 23 14.99 4.61 7.71
C PRO A 23 14.32 5.81 8.39
N TYR A 24 14.01 5.71 9.68
CA TYR A 24 13.27 6.76 10.39
C TYR A 24 13.90 8.16 10.35
N TRP A 25 15.23 8.23 10.27
CA TRP A 25 16.01 9.47 10.23
C TRP A 25 15.98 10.16 8.86
N LEU A 26 15.64 9.44 7.79
CA LEU A 26 15.62 9.99 6.45
C LEU A 26 14.33 10.82 6.25
N PRO A 27 14.43 12.08 5.78
CA PRO A 27 13.25 12.85 5.42
C PRO A 27 12.49 12.16 4.27
N HIS A 28 11.24 11.79 4.53
CA HIS A 28 10.43 11.04 3.58
C HIS A 28 9.36 11.94 2.93
N PRO A 29 9.26 12.02 1.59
CA PRO A 29 8.31 12.90 0.90
C PRO A 29 6.86 12.67 1.33
N ILE A 30 6.48 11.42 1.58
CA ILE A 30 5.13 11.06 2.03
C ILE A 30 4.77 11.71 3.37
N ARG A 31 5.74 11.89 4.29
CA ARG A 31 5.49 12.61 5.55
C ARG A 31 5.19 14.09 5.31
N TRP A 32 5.82 14.70 4.31
CA TRP A 32 5.52 16.10 3.93
C TRP A 32 4.17 16.23 3.25
N ILE A 33 3.81 15.28 2.37
CA ILE A 33 2.47 15.20 1.78
C ILE A 33 1.42 15.06 2.89
N GLY A 34 1.65 14.18 3.87
CA GLY A 34 0.76 14.03 5.03
C GLY A 34 0.62 15.31 5.85
N ARG A 35 1.70 16.06 6.07
CA ARG A 35 1.63 17.38 6.74
C ARG A 35 0.82 18.40 5.92
N LEU A 36 1.00 18.43 4.60
CA LEU A 36 0.22 19.28 3.70
C LEU A 36 -1.27 18.93 3.76
N ILE A 37 -1.61 17.64 3.69
CA ILE A 37 -2.99 17.14 3.82
C ILE A 37 -3.58 17.57 5.18
N GLY A 38 -2.87 17.33 6.28
CA GLY A 38 -3.35 17.70 7.61
C GLY A 38 -3.51 19.21 7.80
N TRP A 39 -2.66 20.02 7.18
CA TRP A 39 -2.82 21.47 7.17
C TRP A 39 -4.04 21.91 6.34
N LEU A 40 -4.23 21.34 5.15
CA LEU A 40 -5.38 21.63 4.29
C LEU A 40 -6.69 21.14 4.88
N ASP A 41 -6.74 19.98 5.54
CA ASP A 41 -7.90 19.49 6.29
C ASP A 41 -8.35 20.53 7.32
N ARG A 42 -7.43 20.99 8.19
CA ARG A 42 -7.73 22.03 9.19
C ARG A 42 -8.15 23.37 8.57
N LYS A 43 -7.65 23.72 7.38
CA LYS A 43 -7.98 24.98 6.71
C LYS A 43 -9.29 24.93 5.93
N LEU A 44 -9.60 23.80 5.30
CA LEU A 44 -10.77 23.66 4.44
C LEU A 44 -11.98 23.18 5.25
N LEU A 45 -11.83 22.11 6.02
CA LEU A 45 -12.91 21.51 6.80
C LEU A 45 -13.04 22.20 8.17
N GLY A 46 -11.91 22.39 8.87
CA GLY A 46 -11.88 23.02 10.20
C GLY A 46 -12.36 22.10 11.32
N GLU A 47 -12.78 22.69 12.44
CA GLU A 47 -13.46 22.00 13.54
C GLU A 47 -14.93 21.80 13.17
N THR A 48 -15.43 20.58 13.40
CA THR A 48 -16.77 20.15 12.98
C THR A 48 -17.73 19.95 14.14
N ASP A 49 -17.24 20.04 15.38
CA ASP A 49 -18.02 19.71 16.57
C ASP A 49 -19.06 20.80 16.85
N GLY A 50 -20.34 20.41 16.87
CA GLY A 50 -21.47 21.32 17.10
C GLY A 50 -21.86 22.22 15.92
N ALA A 51 -21.22 22.10 14.76
CA ALA A 51 -21.53 22.91 13.58
C ALA A 51 -22.71 22.35 12.76
N VAL A 52 -23.53 23.23 12.16
CA VAL A 52 -24.53 22.82 11.16
C VAL A 52 -23.79 22.42 9.89
N ARG A 53 -23.91 21.14 9.52
CA ARG A 53 -23.13 20.57 8.42
C ARG A 53 -23.86 20.66 7.09
N ASN A 54 -23.10 21.02 6.06
CA ASN A 54 -23.58 21.05 4.68
C ASN A 54 -22.72 20.10 3.85
N GLU A 55 -23.25 18.90 3.59
CA GLU A 55 -22.53 17.86 2.86
C GLU A 55 -22.07 18.30 1.47
N ALA A 56 -22.86 19.10 0.75
CA ALA A 56 -22.50 19.56 -0.59
C ALA A 56 -21.29 20.51 -0.54
N ALA A 57 -21.24 21.39 0.46
CA ALA A 57 -20.10 22.26 0.70
C ALA A 57 -18.85 21.46 1.10
N GLU A 58 -18.99 20.47 1.97
CA GLU A 58 -17.89 19.58 2.38
C GLU A 58 -17.35 18.75 1.21
N LYS A 59 -18.20 18.16 0.38
CA LYS A 59 -17.78 17.45 -0.86
C LYS A 59 -17.03 18.38 -1.81
N LYS A 60 -17.45 19.65 -1.94
CA LYS A 60 -16.72 20.65 -2.73
C LYS A 60 -15.34 20.93 -2.14
N LYS A 61 -15.25 21.14 -0.82
CA LYS A 61 -13.98 21.33 -0.10
C LYS A 61 -13.05 20.11 -0.23
N GLY A 62 -13.59 18.89 -0.21
CA GLY A 62 -12.84 17.66 -0.46
C GLY A 62 -12.21 17.61 -1.84
N ARG A 63 -12.93 18.04 -2.88
CA ARG A 63 -12.35 18.16 -4.24
C ARG A 63 -11.22 19.20 -4.30
N TRP A 64 -11.35 20.32 -3.57
CA TRP A 64 -10.28 21.30 -3.45
C TRP A 64 -9.05 20.75 -2.74
N LEU A 65 -9.24 19.95 -1.68
CA LEU A 65 -8.15 19.25 -1.00
C LEU A 65 -7.34 18.41 -2.00
N VAL A 66 -8.03 17.57 -2.79
CA VAL A 66 -7.37 16.72 -3.81
C VAL A 66 -6.55 17.57 -4.78
N ALA A 67 -7.12 18.64 -5.33
CA ALA A 67 -6.40 19.51 -6.26
C ALA A 67 -5.21 20.22 -5.61
N PHE A 68 -5.37 20.77 -4.40
CA PHE A 68 -4.33 21.51 -3.68
C PHE A 68 -3.22 20.62 -3.12
N VAL A 69 -3.43 19.30 -3.01
CA VAL A 69 -2.37 18.34 -2.72
C VAL A 69 -1.66 17.93 -4.00
N LEU A 70 -2.41 17.48 -5.02
CA LEU A 70 -1.81 16.90 -6.23
C LEU A 70 -1.02 17.92 -7.05
N LEU A 71 -1.56 19.13 -7.27
CA LEU A 71 -0.88 20.13 -8.10
C LEU A 71 0.55 20.46 -7.63
N PRO A 72 0.79 20.87 -6.36
CA PRO A 72 2.15 21.18 -5.91
C PRO A 72 3.04 19.94 -5.83
N VAL A 73 2.50 18.77 -5.45
CA VAL A 73 3.30 17.53 -5.36
C VAL A 73 3.82 17.10 -6.73
N LEU A 74 2.94 17.07 -7.74
CA LEU A 74 3.32 16.68 -9.10
C LEU A 74 4.23 17.72 -9.74
N PHE A 75 3.94 19.01 -9.55
CA PHE A 75 4.80 20.08 -10.03
C PHE A 75 6.21 19.96 -9.45
N PHE A 76 6.33 19.78 -8.14
CA PHE A 76 7.62 19.63 -7.47
C PHE A 76 8.38 18.39 -7.97
N ALA A 77 7.71 17.23 -8.04
CA ALA A 77 8.31 15.99 -8.54
C ALA A 77 8.81 16.14 -9.99
N ALA A 78 8.00 16.74 -10.86
CA ALA A 78 8.36 16.99 -12.25
C ALA A 78 9.49 18.00 -12.39
N ALA A 79 9.47 19.10 -11.61
CA ALA A 79 10.49 20.14 -11.64
C ALA A 79 11.86 19.61 -11.18
N VAL A 80 11.89 18.84 -10.09
CA VAL A 80 13.12 18.22 -9.58
C VAL A 80 13.71 17.24 -10.60
N LEU A 81 12.87 16.37 -11.16
CA LEU A 81 13.30 15.40 -12.16
C LEU A 81 13.81 16.08 -13.44
N PHE A 82 13.07 17.07 -13.94
CA PHE A 82 13.44 17.84 -15.12
C PHE A 82 14.77 18.58 -14.92
N ALA A 83 14.91 19.27 -13.78
CA ALA A 83 16.14 19.99 -13.46
C ALA A 83 17.35 19.04 -13.38
N ALA A 84 17.20 17.86 -12.76
CA ALA A 84 18.28 16.87 -12.66
C ALA A 84 18.76 16.38 -14.03
N TYR A 85 17.82 16.02 -14.94
CA TYR A 85 18.16 15.62 -16.29
C TYR A 85 18.71 16.75 -17.17
N ARG A 86 18.41 18.02 -16.84
CA ARG A 86 19.02 19.18 -17.50
C ARG A 86 20.45 19.47 -17.05
N ILE A 87 20.80 19.13 -15.81
CA ILE A 87 22.18 19.25 -15.33
C ILE A 87 23.06 18.19 -15.99
N HIS A 88 22.69 16.90 -15.87
CA HIS A 88 23.45 15.80 -16.46
C HIS A 88 22.61 14.50 -16.47
N PRO A 89 22.73 13.62 -17.50
CA PRO A 89 21.99 12.36 -17.53
C PRO A 89 22.19 11.49 -16.28
N ALA A 90 23.43 11.40 -15.76
CA ALA A 90 23.71 10.65 -14.54
C ALA A 90 23.04 11.26 -13.30
N ALA A 91 22.94 12.59 -13.21
CA ALA A 91 22.23 13.25 -12.12
C ALA A 91 20.73 12.95 -12.18
N GLY A 92 20.16 12.94 -13.39
CA GLY A 92 18.79 12.48 -13.64
C GLY A 92 18.55 11.05 -13.14
N VAL A 93 19.41 10.10 -13.53
CA VAL A 93 19.31 8.69 -13.10
C VAL A 93 19.40 8.55 -11.58
N VAL A 94 20.33 9.24 -10.93
CA VAL A 94 20.47 9.19 -9.46
C VAL A 94 19.23 9.74 -8.77
N THR A 95 18.76 10.93 -9.17
CA THR A 95 17.55 11.54 -8.61
C THR A 95 16.33 10.66 -8.79
N GLU A 96 16.15 10.11 -9.99
CA GLU A 96 15.06 9.18 -10.31
C GLU A 96 15.12 7.90 -9.48
N SER A 97 16.31 7.36 -9.26
CA SER A 97 16.51 6.17 -8.41
C SER A 97 16.07 6.44 -6.98
N VAL A 98 16.48 7.58 -6.41
CA VAL A 98 16.11 7.99 -5.05
C VAL A 98 14.61 8.24 -4.95
N MET A 99 14.01 8.92 -5.93
CA MET A 99 12.57 9.16 -5.95
C MET A 99 11.78 7.84 -6.07
N THR A 100 12.24 6.90 -6.91
CA THR A 100 11.64 5.57 -7.05
C THR A 100 11.70 4.80 -5.73
N TYR A 101 12.88 4.77 -5.11
CA TYR A 101 13.12 4.16 -3.81
C TYR A 101 12.12 4.63 -2.75
N GLN A 102 11.89 5.95 -2.66
CA GLN A 102 10.98 6.54 -1.67
C GLN A 102 9.49 6.24 -1.90
N MET A 103 9.10 5.74 -3.08
CA MET A 103 7.70 5.44 -3.39
C MET A 103 7.34 3.97 -3.14
N LEU A 104 8.33 3.09 -2.97
CA LEU A 104 8.15 1.66 -2.71
C LEU A 104 8.31 1.36 -1.22
N ALA A 105 7.57 0.37 -0.72
CA ALA A 105 7.52 0.04 0.71
C ALA A 105 7.75 -1.45 1.01
N THR A 106 8.38 -2.22 0.11
CA THR A 106 8.50 -3.69 0.23
C THR A 106 9.25 -4.08 1.50
N LYS A 107 10.41 -3.46 1.72
CA LYS A 107 11.24 -3.75 2.89
C LYS A 107 10.65 -3.16 4.16
N CYS A 108 10.03 -1.98 4.07
CA CYS A 108 9.38 -1.33 5.20
C CYS A 108 8.24 -2.21 5.74
N LEU A 109 7.34 -2.69 4.88
CA LEU A 109 6.24 -3.59 5.25
C LEU A 109 6.71 -4.85 5.98
N LYS A 110 7.74 -5.52 5.45
CA LYS A 110 8.35 -6.66 6.14
C LYS A 110 8.94 -6.25 7.48
N THR A 111 9.66 -5.13 7.53
CA THR A 111 10.37 -4.70 8.75
C THR A 111 9.38 -4.45 9.88
N GLU A 112 8.27 -3.78 9.59
CA GLU A 112 7.24 -3.50 10.60
C GLU A 112 6.48 -4.78 11.03
N SER A 113 6.07 -5.64 10.08
CA SER A 113 5.39 -6.88 10.42
C SER A 113 6.29 -7.86 11.20
N MET A 114 7.60 -7.87 10.92
CA MET A 114 8.56 -8.70 11.65
C MET A 114 8.81 -8.23 13.08
N LYS A 115 8.49 -6.98 13.44
CA LYS A 115 8.48 -6.56 14.85
C LYS A 115 7.37 -7.26 15.63
N VAL A 116 6.18 -7.39 15.03
CA VAL A 116 5.07 -8.16 15.60
C VAL A 116 5.45 -9.63 15.73
N TYR A 117 6.01 -10.20 14.66
CA TYR A 117 6.53 -11.57 14.67
C TYR A 117 7.48 -11.81 15.85
N LYS A 118 8.46 -10.91 16.04
CA LYS A 118 9.47 -11.06 17.09
C LYS A 118 8.82 -11.15 18.47
N GLN A 119 7.91 -10.24 18.79
CA GLN A 119 7.23 -10.23 20.09
C GLN A 119 6.36 -11.49 20.30
N LEU A 120 5.62 -11.93 19.28
CA LEU A 120 4.86 -13.18 19.35
C LEU A 120 5.78 -14.41 19.52
N SER A 121 6.92 -14.44 18.84
CA SER A 121 7.89 -15.54 18.98
C SER A 121 8.59 -15.59 20.33
N GLU A 122 8.61 -14.46 21.04
CA GLU A 122 9.11 -14.32 22.41
C GLU A 122 8.00 -14.52 23.46
N HIS A 123 6.78 -14.90 23.04
CA HIS A 123 5.58 -15.02 23.87
C HIS A 123 5.20 -13.74 24.64
N ASP A 124 5.59 -12.57 24.12
CA ASP A 124 5.20 -11.27 24.66
C ASP A 124 3.98 -10.71 23.94
N LEU A 125 2.79 -11.11 24.39
CA LEU A 125 1.52 -10.63 23.82
C LEU A 125 1.31 -9.12 24.01
N CYS A 126 1.79 -8.54 25.13
CA CYS A 126 1.63 -7.11 25.37
C CYS A 126 2.49 -6.30 24.38
N GLY A 127 3.76 -6.69 24.23
CA GLY A 127 4.66 -6.15 23.22
C GLY A 127 4.13 -6.35 21.80
N ALA A 128 3.54 -7.51 21.51
CA ALA A 128 2.95 -7.81 20.20
C ALA A 128 1.73 -6.94 19.88
N ARG A 129 0.82 -6.72 20.85
CA ARG A 129 -0.32 -5.80 20.70
C ARG A 129 0.14 -4.38 20.42
N LYS A 130 1.15 -3.90 21.15
CA LYS A 130 1.76 -2.58 20.93
C LYS A 130 2.45 -2.49 19.58
N ALA A 131 3.15 -3.53 19.14
CA ALA A 131 3.81 -3.56 17.85
C ALA A 131 2.78 -3.52 16.71
N VAL A 132 1.71 -4.32 16.81
CA VAL A 132 0.69 -4.37 15.75
C VAL A 132 -0.16 -3.11 15.70
N SER A 133 -0.40 -2.43 16.83
CA SER A 133 -1.12 -1.15 16.86
C SER A 133 -0.42 -0.03 16.07
N MET A 134 0.88 -0.17 15.80
CA MET A 134 1.62 0.78 14.98
C MET A 134 1.36 0.61 13.47
N ILE A 135 0.75 -0.51 13.06
CA ILE A 135 0.54 -0.88 11.66
C ILE A 135 -0.91 -1.23 11.31
N VAL A 136 -1.84 -1.08 12.27
CA VAL A 136 -3.28 -1.22 12.03
C VAL A 136 -4.03 0.00 12.56
N GLY A 137 -5.16 0.32 11.92
CA GLY A 137 -6.06 1.39 12.36
C GLY A 137 -7.15 0.93 13.36
N ARG A 138 -7.09 -0.31 13.85
CA ARG A 138 -8.11 -0.92 14.73
C ARG A 138 -7.64 -1.01 16.18
N ASP A 139 -8.57 -1.18 17.10
CA ASP A 139 -8.25 -1.42 18.50
C ASP A 139 -7.56 -2.80 18.66
N THR A 140 -6.47 -2.85 19.43
CA THR A 140 -5.61 -4.05 19.54
C THR A 140 -5.55 -4.63 20.95
N GLU A 141 -6.03 -3.90 21.95
CA GLU A 141 -5.87 -4.23 23.38
C GLU A 141 -6.48 -5.58 23.76
N CYS A 142 -7.54 -5.99 23.07
CA CYS A 142 -8.27 -7.23 23.33
C CYS A 142 -7.87 -8.39 22.40
N LEU A 143 -6.91 -8.20 21.49
CA LEU A 143 -6.51 -9.26 20.55
C LEU A 143 -5.70 -10.36 21.26
N ASP A 144 -6.05 -11.62 21.05
CA ASP A 144 -5.21 -12.76 21.41
C ASP A 144 -4.03 -12.92 20.43
N GLU A 145 -3.17 -13.91 20.65
CA GLU A 145 -2.02 -14.18 19.78
C GLU A 145 -2.44 -14.40 18.32
N GLU A 146 -3.52 -15.17 18.11
CA GLU A 146 -4.09 -15.42 16.78
C GLU A 146 -4.56 -14.11 16.13
N GLY A 147 -5.31 -13.29 16.86
CA GLY A 147 -5.81 -12.00 16.41
C GLY A 147 -4.70 -10.99 16.08
N VAL A 148 -3.60 -11.01 16.84
CA VAL A 148 -2.41 -10.18 16.56
C VAL A 148 -1.68 -10.67 15.32
N ALA A 149 -1.45 -11.99 15.18
CA ALA A 149 -0.82 -12.55 13.99
C ALA A 149 -1.66 -12.27 12.73
N LYS A 150 -2.97 -12.50 12.83
CA LYS A 150 -3.95 -12.19 11.78
C LYS A 150 -3.93 -10.72 11.38
N ALA A 151 -3.91 -9.81 12.34
CA ALA A 151 -3.81 -8.37 12.09
C ALA A 151 -2.55 -8.00 11.27
N ALA A 152 -1.40 -8.57 11.63
CA ALA A 152 -0.15 -8.32 10.91
C ALA A 152 -0.18 -8.89 9.48
N ILE A 153 -0.77 -10.08 9.28
CA ILE A 153 -0.92 -10.70 7.96
C ILE A 153 -1.86 -9.89 7.07
N GLU A 154 -3.00 -9.44 7.61
CA GLU A 154 -3.95 -8.54 6.92
C GLU A 154 -3.25 -7.27 6.46
N THR A 155 -2.50 -6.61 7.34
CA THR A 155 -1.73 -5.42 6.97
C THR A 155 -0.76 -5.70 5.82
N VAL A 156 0.01 -6.79 5.89
CA VAL A 156 0.96 -7.15 4.82
C VAL A 156 0.23 -7.43 3.51
N ALA A 157 -0.86 -8.20 3.55
CA ALA A 157 -1.60 -8.58 2.35
C ALA A 157 -2.28 -7.38 1.69
N GLU A 158 -2.98 -6.54 2.45
CA GLU A 158 -3.66 -5.34 1.94
C GLU A 158 -2.62 -4.35 1.36
N ASN A 159 -1.59 -4.01 2.13
CA ASN A 159 -0.60 -3.01 1.71
C ASN A 159 0.40 -3.54 0.67
N ALA A 160 0.42 -4.84 0.34
CA ALA A 160 1.24 -5.34 -0.76
C ALA A 160 0.79 -4.77 -2.12
N SER A 161 -0.52 -4.49 -2.28
CA SER A 161 -1.01 -3.75 -3.44
C SER A 161 -0.53 -2.30 -3.40
N ASP A 162 -0.88 -1.59 -2.32
CA ASP A 162 -0.84 -0.12 -2.29
C ASP A 162 0.54 0.44 -1.95
N GLY A 163 1.33 -0.32 -1.21
CA GLY A 163 2.69 0.04 -0.85
C GLY A 163 3.74 -0.39 -1.88
N VAL A 164 3.41 -1.34 -2.76
CA VAL A 164 4.41 -1.98 -3.63
C VAL A 164 3.99 -2.01 -5.08
N ILE A 165 2.99 -2.82 -5.45
CA ILE A 165 2.71 -3.08 -6.86
C ILE A 165 2.09 -1.88 -7.54
N ALA A 166 1.13 -1.20 -6.91
CA ALA A 166 0.55 0.00 -7.46
C ALA A 166 1.59 1.11 -7.69
N PRO A 167 2.38 1.56 -6.69
CA PRO A 167 3.41 2.56 -6.95
C PRO A 167 4.44 2.07 -7.98
N MET A 168 4.81 0.77 -7.98
CA MET A 168 5.70 0.19 -8.97
C MET A 168 5.18 0.31 -10.41
N LEU A 169 3.90 0.03 -10.65
CA LEU A 169 3.27 0.17 -11.96
C LEU A 169 3.22 1.63 -12.41
N TYR A 170 2.88 2.56 -11.52
CA TYR A 170 2.87 3.99 -11.83
C TYR A 170 4.27 4.54 -12.09
N LEU A 171 5.27 4.08 -11.33
CA LEU A 171 6.68 4.39 -11.56
C LEU A 171 7.14 3.87 -12.92
N ALA A 172 6.81 2.63 -13.27
CA ALA A 172 7.18 2.08 -14.56
C ALA A 172 6.51 2.81 -15.73
N LEU A 173 5.24 3.21 -15.61
CA LEU A 173 4.51 3.83 -16.72
C LEU A 173 4.78 5.33 -16.88
N PHE A 174 4.89 6.06 -15.76
CA PHE A 174 4.93 7.53 -15.75
C PHE A 174 6.15 8.09 -15.00
N GLY A 175 7.13 7.24 -14.68
CA GLY A 175 8.30 7.62 -13.91
C GLY A 175 7.98 8.06 -12.48
N PRO A 176 8.92 8.74 -11.81
CA PRO A 176 8.73 9.28 -10.47
C PRO A 176 7.47 10.13 -10.29
N VAL A 177 7.08 10.92 -11.30
CA VAL A 177 5.88 11.75 -11.21
C VAL A 177 4.62 10.90 -11.03
N GLY A 178 4.54 9.74 -11.70
CA GLY A 178 3.48 8.76 -11.48
C GLY A 178 3.50 8.14 -10.09
N GLY A 179 4.68 7.75 -9.61
CA GLY A 179 4.84 7.21 -8.26
C GLY A 179 4.34 8.19 -7.19
N PHE A 180 4.72 9.47 -7.32
CA PHE A 180 4.27 10.54 -6.43
C PHE A 180 2.77 10.83 -6.58
N PHE A 181 2.21 10.78 -7.79
CA PHE A 181 0.76 10.87 -8.00
C PHE A 181 0.02 9.81 -7.19
N TYR A 182 0.36 8.54 -7.42
CA TYR A 182 -0.30 7.43 -6.77
C TYR A 182 -0.15 7.51 -5.25
N LYS A 183 1.07 7.71 -4.74
CA LYS A 183 1.28 7.79 -3.30
C LYS A 183 0.61 9.00 -2.67
N ALA A 184 0.48 10.14 -3.35
CA ALA A 184 -0.28 11.27 -2.84
C ALA A 184 -1.77 10.95 -2.72
N VAL A 185 -2.37 10.29 -3.72
CA VAL A 185 -3.76 9.82 -3.68
C VAL A 185 -3.97 8.86 -2.52
N ASN A 186 -3.15 7.80 -2.43
CA ASN A 186 -3.22 6.79 -1.38
C ASN A 186 -3.02 7.37 0.03
N THR A 187 -2.14 8.37 0.17
CA THR A 187 -1.95 9.07 1.45
C THR A 187 -3.17 9.93 1.83
N MET A 188 -3.83 10.57 0.86
CA MET A 188 -5.08 11.29 1.12
C MET A 188 -6.17 10.35 1.61
N ASP A 189 -6.35 9.20 0.96
CA ASP A 189 -7.35 8.21 1.38
C ASP A 189 -7.06 7.68 2.80
N SER A 190 -5.81 7.32 3.10
CA SER A 190 -5.41 6.86 4.43
C SER A 190 -5.60 7.88 5.56
N MET A 191 -5.67 9.18 5.23
CA MET A 191 -5.81 10.26 6.22
C MET A 191 -7.23 10.82 6.34
N VAL A 192 -7.94 10.96 5.23
CA VAL A 192 -9.27 11.59 5.18
C VAL A 192 -10.34 10.72 4.54
N GLY A 193 -10.04 9.51 4.08
CA GLY A 193 -10.98 8.61 3.40
C GLY A 193 -11.94 7.84 4.33
N TYR A 194 -11.79 7.98 5.65
CA TYR A 194 -12.61 7.26 6.63
C TYR A 194 -14.11 7.59 6.50
N LYS A 195 -14.94 6.55 6.54
CA LYS A 195 -16.40 6.67 6.66
C LYS A 195 -16.81 6.91 8.11
N ASN A 196 -16.34 8.01 8.69
CA ASN A 196 -16.72 8.49 10.02
C ASN A 196 -17.50 9.81 9.91
N ASP A 197 -18.04 10.28 11.03
CA ASP A 197 -18.84 11.51 11.05
C ASP A 197 -18.05 12.66 10.43
N ARG A 198 -16.80 12.90 10.83
CA ARG A 198 -15.97 14.01 10.32
C ARG A 198 -15.75 13.97 8.80
N TYR A 199 -15.41 12.81 8.24
CA TYR A 199 -14.89 12.70 6.88
C TYR A 199 -15.84 12.11 5.85
N HIS A 200 -17.02 11.63 6.24
CA HIS A 200 -17.98 10.98 5.31
C HIS A 200 -18.20 11.75 4.00
N ALA A 201 -18.42 13.07 4.06
CA ALA A 201 -18.63 13.94 2.90
C ALA A 201 -17.34 14.59 2.37
N PHE A 202 -16.45 15.04 3.25
CA PHE A 202 -15.20 15.71 2.86
C PHE A 202 -14.18 14.77 2.21
N GLY A 203 -14.07 13.55 2.73
CA GLY A 203 -13.14 12.52 2.29
C GLY A 203 -13.54 11.80 0.99
N THR A 204 -14.80 11.90 0.57
CA THR A 204 -15.34 11.11 -0.54
C THR A 204 -14.51 11.21 -1.82
N ALA A 205 -14.04 12.41 -2.16
CA ALA A 205 -13.28 12.62 -3.39
C ALA A 205 -11.90 11.93 -3.36
N ALA A 206 -11.25 11.89 -2.19
CA ALA A 206 -9.97 11.20 -2.02
C ALA A 206 -10.16 9.68 -2.10
N ALA A 207 -11.14 9.14 -1.37
CA ALA A 207 -11.45 7.71 -1.36
C ALA A 207 -11.87 7.19 -2.74
N MET A 208 -12.73 7.92 -3.45
CA MET A 208 -13.14 7.55 -4.80
C MET A 208 -11.97 7.60 -5.79
N LEU A 209 -11.08 8.59 -5.66
CA LEU A 209 -9.92 8.69 -6.54
C LEU A 209 -8.96 7.51 -6.28
N ASP A 210 -8.69 7.18 -5.01
CA ASP A 210 -7.89 6.01 -4.64
C ASP A 210 -8.48 4.71 -5.21
N ASP A 211 -9.77 4.50 -4.99
CA ASP A 211 -10.47 3.32 -5.49
C ASP A 211 -10.32 3.16 -7.02
N VAL A 212 -10.37 4.27 -7.77
CA VAL A 212 -10.20 4.28 -9.23
C VAL A 212 -8.75 4.01 -9.64
N VAL A 213 -7.78 4.74 -9.08
CA VAL A 213 -6.37 4.63 -9.49
C VAL A 213 -5.76 3.28 -9.11
N ASN A 214 -6.31 2.65 -8.06
CA ASN A 214 -5.86 1.38 -7.52
C ASN A 214 -6.64 0.17 -8.05
N PHE A 215 -7.72 0.40 -8.81
CA PHE A 215 -8.59 -0.67 -9.34
C PHE A 215 -7.81 -1.72 -10.16
N ILE A 216 -7.02 -1.28 -11.13
CA ILE A 216 -6.22 -2.18 -11.97
C ILE A 216 -5.04 -2.74 -11.17
N PRO A 217 -4.23 -1.92 -10.46
CA PRO A 217 -3.13 -2.43 -9.64
C PRO A 217 -3.53 -3.52 -8.63
N ALA A 218 -4.64 -3.38 -7.91
CA ALA A 218 -5.04 -4.37 -6.91
C ALA A 218 -5.30 -5.76 -7.51
N ARG A 219 -5.88 -5.81 -8.72
CA ARG A 219 -6.13 -7.07 -9.44
C ARG A 219 -4.84 -7.69 -9.96
N ILE A 220 -3.95 -6.87 -10.50
CA ILE A 220 -2.61 -7.32 -10.91
C ILE A 220 -1.86 -7.87 -9.70
N SER A 221 -1.91 -7.17 -8.57
CA SER A 221 -1.28 -7.56 -7.30
C SER A 221 -1.71 -8.95 -6.84
N ALA A 222 -3.02 -9.22 -6.84
CA ALA A 222 -3.54 -10.54 -6.50
C ALA A 222 -3.05 -11.64 -7.46
N MET A 223 -2.99 -11.36 -8.76
CA MET A 223 -2.45 -12.31 -9.74
C MET A 223 -0.96 -12.57 -9.55
N LEU A 224 -0.17 -11.54 -9.25
CA LEU A 224 1.25 -11.69 -8.93
C LEU A 224 1.47 -12.47 -7.64
N MET A 225 0.62 -12.28 -6.63
CA MET A 225 0.66 -13.06 -5.40
C MET A 225 0.34 -14.54 -5.66
N ILE A 226 -0.70 -14.83 -6.45
CA ILE A 226 -1.01 -16.22 -6.85
C ILE A 226 0.11 -16.82 -7.70
N LEU A 227 0.71 -16.05 -8.62
CA LEU A 227 1.88 -16.48 -9.39
C LEU A 227 3.05 -16.82 -8.47
N SER A 228 3.26 -16.04 -7.42
CA SER A 228 4.34 -16.26 -6.45
C SER A 228 4.20 -17.60 -5.72
N CYS A 229 2.98 -18.06 -5.48
CA CYS A 229 2.73 -19.37 -4.89
C CYS A 229 3.34 -20.51 -5.71
N CYS A 230 3.38 -20.38 -7.05
CA CYS A 230 3.96 -21.40 -7.94
C CYS A 230 5.47 -21.62 -7.73
N PHE A 231 6.18 -20.59 -7.24
CA PHE A 231 7.65 -20.58 -7.18
C PHE A 231 8.20 -20.65 -5.76
N LEU A 232 7.37 -20.41 -4.74
CA LEU A 232 7.82 -20.35 -3.34
C LEU A 232 7.72 -21.70 -2.60
N GLY A 233 7.26 -22.77 -3.26
CA GLY A 233 7.26 -24.14 -2.74
C GLY A 233 5.97 -24.58 -2.06
N ASN A 234 6.00 -25.75 -1.42
CA ASN A 234 4.81 -26.49 -0.98
C ASN A 234 4.07 -25.89 0.24
N GLU A 235 4.57 -24.80 0.83
CA GLU A 235 3.88 -24.12 1.94
C GLU A 235 2.72 -23.21 1.48
N PHE A 236 2.56 -23.00 0.17
CA PHE A 236 1.50 -22.19 -0.41
C PHE A 236 0.60 -23.03 -1.32
N ASP A 237 -0.71 -22.92 -1.14
CA ASP A 237 -1.69 -23.56 -2.01
C ASP A 237 -2.16 -22.60 -3.10
N GLN A 238 -1.52 -22.67 -4.28
CA GLN A 238 -1.90 -21.87 -5.45
C GLN A 238 -3.35 -22.11 -5.90
N LYS A 239 -3.84 -23.36 -5.84
CA LYS A 239 -5.18 -23.70 -6.31
C LYS A 239 -6.22 -23.08 -5.39
N ASN A 240 -5.98 -23.15 -4.08
CA ASN A 240 -6.84 -22.52 -3.09
C ASN A 240 -6.73 -20.99 -3.12
N ALA A 241 -5.53 -20.43 -3.34
CA ALA A 241 -5.34 -18.99 -3.57
C ALA A 241 -6.22 -18.48 -4.73
N MET A 242 -6.23 -19.17 -5.86
CA MET A 242 -7.08 -18.82 -7.01
C MET A 242 -8.58 -19.00 -6.72
N LYS A 243 -8.95 -20.08 -6.00
CA LYS A 243 -10.34 -20.36 -5.59
C LYS A 243 -10.88 -19.25 -4.69
N ILE A 244 -10.16 -18.92 -3.62
CA ILE A 244 -10.56 -17.90 -2.64
C ILE A 244 -10.53 -16.51 -3.27
N PHE A 245 -9.50 -16.17 -4.06
CA PHE A 245 -9.47 -14.92 -4.82
C PHE A 245 -10.76 -14.73 -5.66
N LYS A 246 -11.17 -15.74 -6.43
CA LYS A 246 -12.39 -15.62 -7.25
C LYS A 246 -13.66 -15.43 -6.41
N ARG A 247 -13.73 -16.09 -5.24
CA ARG A 247 -14.91 -16.09 -4.36
C ARG A 247 -15.02 -14.80 -3.53
N ASP A 248 -13.92 -14.35 -2.93
CA ASP A 248 -13.94 -13.39 -1.82
C ASP A 248 -13.32 -12.03 -2.18
N ARG A 249 -12.78 -11.82 -3.39
CA ARG A 249 -12.16 -10.55 -3.82
C ARG A 249 -13.04 -9.28 -3.74
N TYR A 250 -14.33 -9.41 -3.42
CA TYR A 250 -15.26 -8.31 -3.25
C TYR A 250 -15.83 -8.22 -1.83
N GLN A 251 -15.29 -8.98 -0.88
CA GLN A 251 -15.70 -8.98 0.51
C GLN A 251 -14.95 -7.92 1.32
N HIS A 252 -14.93 -6.69 0.83
CA HIS A 252 -14.44 -5.53 1.56
C HIS A 252 -15.23 -4.28 1.15
N ALA A 253 -15.18 -3.23 1.97
CA ALA A 253 -15.87 -1.98 1.69
C ALA A 253 -15.25 -1.22 0.51
N SER A 254 -13.92 -1.34 0.34
CA SER A 254 -13.22 -0.92 -0.87
C SER A 254 -13.22 -2.08 -1.89
N PRO A 255 -13.42 -1.80 -3.19
CA PRO A 255 -13.28 -2.80 -4.26
C PRO A 255 -11.87 -3.38 -4.43
N ASN A 256 -10.87 -2.82 -3.72
CA ASN A 256 -9.45 -3.11 -3.95
C ASN A 256 -8.79 -3.91 -2.82
N SER A 257 -9.06 -3.63 -1.54
CA SER A 257 -8.37 -4.29 -0.41
C SER A 257 -8.47 -5.81 -0.44
N ALA A 258 -9.68 -6.36 -0.67
CA ALA A 258 -9.91 -7.80 -0.64
C ALA A 258 -9.19 -8.58 -1.74
N GLN A 259 -8.64 -7.94 -2.78
CA GLN A 259 -8.00 -8.66 -3.89
C GLN A 259 -6.78 -9.45 -3.40
N THR A 260 -5.85 -8.80 -2.72
CA THR A 260 -4.63 -9.44 -2.20
C THR A 260 -4.88 -10.19 -0.89
N GLU A 261 -5.81 -9.73 -0.05
CA GLU A 261 -6.22 -10.48 1.15
C GLU A 261 -6.81 -11.85 0.79
N ALA A 262 -7.69 -11.92 -0.23
CA ALA A 262 -8.28 -13.19 -0.66
C ALA A 262 -7.24 -14.14 -1.26
N ALA A 263 -6.30 -13.62 -2.05
CA ALA A 263 -5.18 -14.40 -2.56
C ALA A 263 -4.31 -14.94 -1.41
N CYS A 264 -3.96 -14.11 -0.43
CA CYS A 264 -3.14 -14.47 0.73
C CYS A 264 -3.84 -15.51 1.62
N ALA A 265 -5.12 -15.28 1.95
CA ALA A 265 -5.92 -16.19 2.78
C ALA A 265 -6.01 -17.58 2.14
N GLY A 266 -6.28 -17.64 0.83
CA GLY A 266 -6.32 -18.89 0.09
C GLY A 266 -4.96 -19.57 -0.02
N ALA A 267 -3.89 -18.81 -0.26
CA ALA A 267 -2.53 -19.35 -0.33
C ALA A 267 -2.08 -20.00 0.98
N LEU A 268 -2.45 -19.41 2.12
CA LEU A 268 -2.06 -19.88 3.45
C LEU A 268 -3.06 -20.89 4.05
N GLY A 269 -4.27 -21.00 3.51
CA GLY A 269 -5.33 -21.87 4.07
C GLY A 269 -5.91 -21.34 5.38
N ILE A 270 -5.93 -20.01 5.55
CA ILE A 270 -6.41 -19.33 6.75
C ILE A 270 -7.60 -18.42 6.43
N ARG A 271 -8.27 -17.95 7.48
CA ARG A 271 -9.40 -17.02 7.39
C ARG A 271 -9.04 -15.64 7.93
N LEU A 272 -8.97 -14.65 7.04
CA LEU A 272 -8.72 -13.24 7.33
C LEU A 272 -10.03 -12.45 7.47
N ALA A 273 -9.92 -11.16 7.73
CA ALA A 273 -11.00 -10.21 7.97
C ALA A 273 -11.97 -10.67 9.09
N GLY A 274 -13.23 -10.25 9.05
CA GLY A 274 -14.18 -10.45 10.14
C GLY A 274 -14.26 -9.29 11.12
N ASP A 275 -14.96 -9.52 12.22
CA ASP A 275 -15.29 -8.48 13.19
C ASP A 275 -14.03 -7.82 13.78
N ALA A 276 -14.00 -6.49 13.78
CA ALA A 276 -12.91 -5.70 14.32
C ALA A 276 -13.46 -4.51 15.11
N SER A 277 -12.81 -4.17 16.23
CA SER A 277 -13.18 -3.00 17.03
C SER A 277 -12.45 -1.75 16.54
N TYR A 278 -13.17 -0.64 16.42
CA TYR A 278 -12.62 0.68 16.14
C TYR A 278 -13.22 1.67 17.13
N PHE A 279 -12.37 2.36 17.91
CA PHE A 279 -12.82 3.35 18.89
C PHE A 279 -13.87 2.78 19.86
N GLY A 280 -13.70 1.51 20.26
CA GLY A 280 -14.60 0.77 21.15
C GLY A 280 -15.89 0.25 20.51
N ARG A 281 -16.07 0.39 19.18
CA ARG A 281 -17.24 -0.11 18.44
C ARG A 281 -16.86 -1.29 17.55
N ILE A 282 -17.60 -2.40 17.69
CA ILE A 282 -17.44 -3.57 16.82
C ILE A 282 -18.04 -3.25 15.43
N VAL A 283 -17.19 -3.30 14.42
CA VAL A 283 -17.57 -3.20 13.01
C VAL A 283 -17.60 -4.61 12.43
N LYS A 284 -18.79 -5.05 12.02
CA LYS A 284 -18.96 -6.34 11.35
C LYS A 284 -18.42 -6.26 9.93
N LYS A 285 -17.50 -7.16 9.59
CA LYS A 285 -16.97 -7.32 8.23
C LYS A 285 -17.17 -8.76 7.77
N PRO A 286 -17.37 -9.01 6.47
CA PRO A 286 -17.31 -10.36 5.94
C PRO A 286 -15.93 -10.98 6.21
N TYR A 287 -15.89 -12.30 6.36
CA TYR A 287 -14.65 -13.07 6.47
C TYR A 287 -14.11 -13.42 5.10
N ILE A 288 -12.79 -13.34 4.92
CA ILE A 288 -12.12 -13.69 3.66
C ILE A 288 -11.35 -15.00 3.84
N GLY A 289 -11.57 -15.98 2.97
CA GLY A 289 -10.91 -17.30 3.02
C GLY A 289 -11.63 -18.36 3.86
N ASP A 290 -11.05 -19.56 3.86
CA ASP A 290 -11.57 -20.73 4.58
C ASP A 290 -10.65 -21.05 5.78
N PRO A 291 -11.18 -21.38 6.97
CA PRO A 291 -10.38 -21.71 8.15
C PRO A 291 -9.89 -23.17 8.09
N LEU A 292 -9.09 -23.51 7.07
CA LEU A 292 -8.56 -24.88 6.91
C LEU A 292 -7.57 -25.24 8.04
N ARG A 293 -6.94 -24.22 8.62
CA ARG A 293 -6.18 -24.26 9.86
C ARG A 293 -6.26 -22.91 10.59
N ALA A 294 -5.87 -22.90 11.86
CA ALA A 294 -5.73 -21.67 12.63
C ALA A 294 -4.57 -20.80 12.10
N VAL A 295 -4.66 -19.49 12.34
CA VAL A 295 -3.56 -18.56 12.05
C VAL A 295 -2.45 -18.79 13.08
N GLU A 296 -1.21 -18.81 12.62
CA GLU A 296 -0.05 -18.94 13.50
C GLU A 296 0.98 -17.84 13.24
N THR A 297 1.86 -17.59 14.21
CA THR A 297 2.89 -16.54 14.13
C THR A 297 3.77 -16.65 12.87
N GLU A 298 4.07 -17.86 12.42
CA GLU A 298 4.89 -18.11 11.22
C GLU A 298 4.23 -17.62 9.92
N ASP A 299 2.90 -17.44 9.91
CA ASP A 299 2.19 -16.89 8.76
C ASP A 299 2.57 -15.44 8.44
N ILE A 300 3.05 -14.68 9.43
CA ILE A 300 3.61 -13.34 9.17
C ILE A 300 4.83 -13.45 8.24
N ARG A 301 5.69 -14.44 8.47
CA ARG A 301 6.84 -14.68 7.57
C ARG A 301 6.39 -15.19 6.22
N ARG A 302 5.41 -16.09 6.16
CA ARG A 302 4.87 -16.61 4.89
C ARG A 302 4.21 -15.51 4.05
N ALA A 303 3.45 -14.61 4.67
CA ALA A 303 2.89 -13.42 4.02
C ALA A 303 4.00 -12.51 3.48
N ASN A 304 5.08 -12.31 4.24
CA ASN A 304 6.25 -11.57 3.78
C ASN A 304 6.96 -12.26 2.60
N ARG A 305 6.98 -13.60 2.53
CA ARG A 305 7.51 -14.32 1.36
C ARG A 305 6.66 -14.09 0.11
N LEU A 306 5.33 -14.10 0.25
CA LEU A 306 4.41 -13.75 -0.84
C LEU A 306 4.63 -12.30 -1.31
N LEU A 307 4.76 -11.35 -0.38
CA LEU A 307 5.08 -9.94 -0.65
C LEU A 307 6.36 -9.78 -1.49
N TYR A 308 7.44 -10.48 -1.11
CA TYR A 308 8.70 -10.41 -1.87
C TYR A 308 8.56 -11.07 -3.24
N GLY A 309 7.90 -12.24 -3.31
CA GLY A 309 7.64 -12.92 -4.58
C GLY A 309 6.93 -12.00 -5.56
N MET A 310 5.81 -11.39 -5.14
CA MET A 310 5.04 -10.51 -6.02
C MET A 310 5.81 -9.24 -6.40
N ALA A 311 6.63 -8.68 -5.49
CA ALA A 311 7.47 -7.54 -5.79
C ALA A 311 8.50 -7.86 -6.88
N PHE A 312 9.18 -9.01 -6.79
CA PHE A 312 10.14 -9.46 -7.82
C PHE A 312 9.47 -9.74 -9.16
N PHE A 313 8.33 -10.44 -9.18
CA PHE A 313 7.60 -10.69 -10.42
C PHE A 313 7.06 -9.39 -11.02
N GLY A 314 6.53 -8.49 -10.19
CA GLY A 314 6.07 -7.16 -10.63
C GLY A 314 7.19 -6.36 -11.28
N TRP A 315 8.36 -6.30 -10.64
CA TRP A 315 9.54 -5.62 -11.18
C TRP A 315 9.98 -6.26 -12.50
N GLY A 316 10.10 -7.59 -12.54
CA GLY A 316 10.51 -8.34 -13.73
C GLY A 316 9.57 -8.11 -14.93
N ILE A 317 8.26 -8.10 -14.69
CA ILE A 317 7.26 -7.81 -15.73
C ILE A 317 7.38 -6.37 -16.22
N CYS A 318 7.53 -5.39 -15.31
CA CYS A 318 7.73 -3.98 -15.70
C CYS A 318 8.98 -3.83 -16.59
N MET A 319 10.07 -4.49 -16.23
CA MET A 319 11.31 -4.48 -17.02
C MET A 319 11.14 -5.17 -18.38
N ALA A 320 10.47 -6.32 -18.43
CA ALA A 320 10.20 -7.03 -19.67
C ALA A 320 9.34 -6.20 -20.63
N VAL A 321 8.29 -5.55 -20.12
CA VAL A 321 7.45 -4.64 -20.92
C VAL A 321 8.27 -3.50 -21.50
N TRP A 322 9.12 -2.86 -20.69
CA TRP A 322 9.99 -1.79 -21.17
C TRP A 322 10.99 -2.26 -22.23
N LEU A 323 11.60 -3.44 -22.04
CA LEU A 323 12.49 -4.04 -23.05
C LEU A 323 11.77 -4.24 -24.38
N CYS A 324 10.56 -4.81 -24.36
CA CYS A 324 9.75 -4.99 -25.56
C CYS A 324 9.39 -3.66 -26.23
N VAL A 325 8.96 -2.65 -25.45
CA VAL A 325 8.65 -1.32 -25.98
C VAL A 325 9.89 -0.69 -26.61
N THR A 326 11.05 -0.80 -25.97
CA THR A 326 12.30 -0.29 -26.56
C THR A 326 12.71 -1.05 -27.81
N ALA A 327 12.50 -2.36 -27.88
CA ALA A 327 12.84 -3.15 -29.06
C ALA A 327 11.92 -2.89 -30.25
N ILE A 328 10.69 -2.41 -30.04
CA ILE A 328 9.73 -2.07 -31.11
C ILE A 328 9.97 -0.65 -31.64
N VAL A 329 10.39 0.26 -30.77
CA VAL A 329 10.60 1.69 -31.11
C VAL A 329 11.93 1.93 -31.83
N TRP A 330 12.85 0.96 -31.78
CA TRP A 330 14.16 0.99 -32.45
C TRP A 330 14.20 0.00 -33.60
#